data_AF-A0A2H0VYM2-F1
#
_entry.id   AF-A0A2H0VYM2-F1
#
_cell.length_a   1.000
_cell.length_b   1.000
_cell.length_c   1.000
_cell.angle_alpha   90.00
_cell.angle_beta   90.00
_cell.angle_gamma   90.00
#
_symmetry.space_group_name_H-M   'P 1'
#
loop_
_entity.id
_entity.type
_entity.pdbx_description
1 polymer ?
#
loop_
_entity_poly.entity_id
_entity_poly.type
_entity_poly.pdbx_seq_one_letter_code
_entity_poly.pdbx_strand_id
1 'polypeptide(L)' 'LIGDVDIVMTCGPEIMMRAAMDICDKAGKPIEVSIERYMKCGSGVCG' A
#
# COMPACT_ATOMS: atom_id res chain seq x y z
N LEU A 1 -4.93 7.40 -17.55
CA LEU A 1 -5.23 6.49 -16.43
C LEU A 1 -4.18 5.40 -16.47
N ILE A 2 -3.59 5.06 -15.31
CA ILE A 2 -2.37 4.24 -15.10
C ILE A 2 -1.87 3.55 -16.38
N GLY A 3 -0.70 3.97 -16.86
CA GLY A 3 -0.08 3.41 -18.07
C GLY A 3 0.28 1.93 -17.91
N ASP A 4 0.95 1.36 -18.91
CA ASP A 4 1.30 -0.05 -18.84
C ASP A 4 2.45 -0.27 -17.84
N VAL A 5 2.06 -0.63 -16.62
CA VAL A 5 2.93 -0.93 -15.49
C VAL A 5 2.59 -2.32 -14.95
N ASP A 6 3.62 -3.02 -14.51
CA ASP A 6 3.48 -4.36 -13.94
C ASP A 6 2.89 -4.33 -12.54
N ILE A 7 3.35 -3.38 -11.70
CA ILE A 7 2.93 -3.23 -10.30
C ILE A 7 3.05 -1.78 -9.84
N VAL A 8 2.17 -1.37 -8.93
CA VAL A 8 2.23 -0.08 -8.24
C VAL A 8 2.73 -0.27 -6.81
N MET A 9 3.59 0.60 -6.32
CA MET A 9 4.10 0.58 -4.94
C MET A 9 3.94 1.94 -4.30
N THR A 10 3.56 1.99 -3.03
CA THR A 10 3.42 3.25 -2.29
C THR A 10 3.77 3.13 -0.81
N CYS A 11 4.25 4.24 -0.25
CA CYS A 11 4.50 4.47 1.17
C CYS A 11 3.99 5.87 1.54
N GLY A 12 3.74 6.13 2.82
CA GLY A 12 3.25 7.41 3.32
C GLY A 12 1.95 7.29 4.12
N PRO A 13 1.21 8.40 4.30
CA PRO A 13 0.02 8.41 5.15
C PRO A 13 -1.00 7.35 4.76
N GLU A 14 -1.59 6.65 5.74
CA GLU A 14 -2.52 5.55 5.50
C GLU A 14 -3.72 5.96 4.62
N ILE A 15 -4.19 7.20 4.76
CA ILE A 15 -5.27 7.76 3.92
C ILE A 15 -4.86 7.91 2.45
N MET A 16 -3.59 8.26 2.19
CA MET A 16 -3.05 8.36 0.83
C MET A 16 -2.88 6.96 0.23
N MET A 17 -2.33 6.01 1.00
CA MET A 17 -2.19 4.63 0.56
C MET A 17 -3.54 3.99 0.26
N ARG A 18 -4.57 4.27 1.07
CA ARG A 18 -5.94 3.82 0.81
C ARG A 18 -6.49 4.37 -0.51
N ALA A 19 -6.31 5.67 -0.75
CA ALA A 19 -6.73 6.29 -2.00
C ALA A 19 -6.00 5.70 -3.21
N ALA A 20 -4.70 5.43 -3.10
CA ALA A 20 -3.92 4.76 -4.14
C ALA A 20 -4.42 3.33 -4.42
N MET A 21 -4.77 2.57 -3.37
CA MET A 21 -5.38 1.25 -3.52
C MET A 21 -6.71 1.33 -4.26
N ASP A 22 -7.60 2.27 -3.90
CA ASP A 22 -8.90 2.44 -4.57
C ASP A 22 -8.74 2.81 -6.06
N ILE A 23 -7.69 3.55 -6.42
CA ILE A 23 -7.36 3.86 -7.83
C ILE A 23 -6.88 2.61 -8.57
N CYS A 24 -6.01 1.81 -7.96
CA CYS A 24 -5.46 0.60 -8.60
C CYS A 24 -6.49 -0.52 -8.73
N ASP A 25 -7.37 -0.68 -7.73
CA ASP A 25 -8.48 -1.63 -7.74
C ASP A 25 -9.45 -1.34 -8.90
N LYS A 26 -9.83 -0.06 -9.08
CA LYS A 26 -10.63 0.39 -10.24
C LYS A 26 -9.95 0.18 -11.59
N ALA A 27 -8.62 0.18 -11.62
CA ALA A 27 -7.83 -0.04 -12.82
C ALA A 27 -7.49 -1.53 -13.07
N GLY A 28 -7.85 -2.43 -12.14
CA GLY A 28 -7.46 -3.84 -12.21
C GLY A 28 -5.96 -4.07 -12.18
N LYS A 29 -5.19 -3.16 -11.57
CA LYS A 29 -3.72 -3.23 -11.48
C LYS A 29 -3.28 -3.66 -10.08
N PRO A 30 -2.27 -4.54 -9.96
CA PRO A 30 -1.76 -4.96 -8.67
C PRO A 30 -1.02 -3.81 -7.97
N ILE A 31 -1.15 -3.75 -6.64
CA ILE A 31 -0.52 -2.73 -5.81
C ILE A 31 0.02 -3.34 -4.51
N GLU A 32 1.20 -2.90 -4.10
CA GLU A 32 1.79 -3.14 -2.78
C GLU A 32 1.88 -1.85 -1.98
N VAL A 33 1.62 -1.96 -0.67
CA VAL A 33 1.61 -0.83 0.26
C VAL A 33 2.52 -1.11 1.45
N SER A 34 3.37 -0.15 1.79
CA SER A 34 4.23 -0.22 2.99
C SER A 34 3.47 0.29 4.20
N ILE A 35 2.92 -0.63 5.01
CA ILE A 35 2.11 -0.26 6.18
C ILE A 35 3.02 0.25 7.31
N GLU A 36 2.87 1.52 7.65
CA GLU A 36 3.64 2.21 8.70
C GLU A 36 2.86 2.24 10.03
N ARG A 37 2.28 1.10 10.42
CA ARG A 37 1.55 0.99 11.71
C ARG A 37 2.54 0.90 12.87
N TYR A 38 2.03 1.18 14.07
CA TYR A 38 2.80 1.04 15.29
C TYR A 38 3.43 -0.36 15.38
N MET A 39 4.75 -0.40 15.49
CA MET A 39 5.53 -1.61 15.69
C MET A 39 6.17 -1.54 17.07
N LYS A 40 6.01 -2.58 17.90
CA LYS A 40 6.80 -2.71 19.14
C LYS A 40 8.13 -3.41 18.86
N CYS A 41 8.16 -4.74 19.00
CA CYS A 41 9.38 -5.53 18.90
C CYS A 41 9.76 -5.93 17.46
N GLY A 42 8.87 -5.76 16.48
CA GLY A 42 9.17 -6.03 15.06
C GLY A 42 9.36 -7.51 14.68
N SER A 43 9.37 -8.45 15.64
CA SER A 43 9.49 -9.89 15.44
C SER A 43 8.17 -10.66 15.57
N GLY A 44 7.06 -9.95 15.75
CA GLY A 44 5.72 -10.54 15.88
C GLY A 44 5.38 -11.11 17.27
N VAL A 45 6.24 -10.91 18.28
CA VAL A 45 6.02 -11.48 19.63
C VAL A 45 5.10 -10.61 20.50
N CYS A 46 5.06 -9.30 20.28
CA CYS A 46 4.50 -8.35 21.25
C CYS A 46 3.47 -7.36 20.67
N GLY A 47 3.19 -7.41 19.37
CA GLY A 47 2.29 -6.49 18.66
C GLY A 47 2.73 -5.05 18.78
#